data_AF-W4QUU6-F1
#
_entry.id   AF-W4QUU6-F1
#
_cell.length_a   1.000
_cell.length_b   1.000
_cell.length_c   1.000
_cell.angle_alpha   90.00
_cell.angle_beta   90.00
_cell.angle_gamma   90.00
#
_symmetry.space_group_name_H-M   'P 1'
#
loop_
_entity.id
_entity.type
_entity.pdbx_description
1 polymer ?
#
loop_
_entity_poly.entity_id
_entity_poly.type
_entity_poly.pdbx_seq_one_letter_code
_entity_poly.pdbx_strand_id
1 'polypeptide(L)' 'MGVTLALIIFLCSYFFIITEKLNRAVIACFGGVLMLVFGVYEINAAFLHHIDWHTITLLLA' A
#
# COMPACT_ATOMS: atom_id res chain seq x y z
N MET A 1 -5.77 17.36 -4.53
CA MET A 1 -4.87 16.80 -5.56
C MET A 1 -4.23 15.47 -5.14
N GLY A 2 -4.06 15.15 -3.84
CA GLY A 2 -3.53 13.85 -3.41
C GLY A 2 -4.48 12.65 -3.61
N VAL A 3 -5.79 12.84 -3.46
CA VAL A 3 -6.79 11.75 -3.53
C VAL A 3 -6.87 11.11 -4.93
N THR A 4 -6.78 11.90 -5.99
CA THR A 4 -6.78 11.40 -7.37
C THR A 4 -5.55 10.54 -7.67
N LEU A 5 -4.37 10.94 -7.16
CA LEU A 5 -3.16 10.14 -7.30
C LEU A 5 -3.24 8.83 -6.51
N ALA A 6 -3.76 8.90 -5.28
CA ALA A 6 -4.01 7.72 -4.44
C ALA A 6 -4.92 6.71 -5.14
N LEU A 7 -6.01 7.19 -5.76
CA LEU A 7 -6.95 6.38 -6.52
C LEU A 7 -6.30 5.71 -7.73
N ILE A 8 -5.46 6.44 -8.47
CA ILE A 8 -4.74 5.89 -9.63
C ILE A 8 -3.79 4.76 -9.19
N ILE A 9 -2.98 5.01 -8.14
CA ILE A 9 -2.05 4.00 -7.62
C ILE A 9 -2.81 2.78 -7.12
N PHE A 10 -3.94 2.98 -6.45
CA PHE A 10 -4.81 1.90 -5.95
C PHE A 10 -5.39 1.06 -7.09
N LEU A 11 -6.00 1.70 -8.10
CA LEU A 11 -6.60 0.99 -9.24
C LEU A 11 -5.55 0.23 -10.05
N CYS A 12 -4.38 0.82 -10.28
CA CYS A 12 -3.27 0.13 -10.93
C CYS A 12 -2.82 -1.09 -10.12
N SER A 13 -2.58 -0.93 -8.82
CA SER A 13 -2.15 -2.03 -7.95
C SER A 13 -3.19 -3.16 -7.90
N TYR A 14 -4.47 -2.81 -7.77
CA TYR A 14 -5.58 -3.76 -7.76
C TYR A 14 -5.69 -4.55 -9.07
N PHE A 15 -5.55 -3.87 -10.22
CA PHE A 15 -5.52 -4.51 -11.53
C PHE A 15 -4.39 -5.55 -11.64
N PHE A 16 -3.20 -5.23 -11.14
CA PHE A 16 -2.10 -6.19 -11.14
C PHE A 16 -2.34 -7.37 -10.18
N ILE A 17 -2.95 -7.13 -9.01
CA ILE A 17 -3.28 -8.18 -8.04
C ILE A 17 -4.31 -9.17 -8.63
N ILE A 18 -5.38 -8.67 -9.25
CA ILE A 18 -6.45 -9.52 -9.79
C ILE A 18 -6.00 -10.34 -11.01
N THR A 19 -4.97 -9.87 -11.72
CA THR A 19 -4.43 -10.59 -12.87
C THR A 19 -3.64 -11.84 -12.45
N GLU A 20 -3.29 -11.99 -11.16
CA GLU A 20 -2.56 -13.12 -10.54
C GLU A 20 -1.24 -13.55 -11.24
N LYS A 21 -0.81 -12.84 -12.29
CA LYS A 21 0.42 -13.11 -13.06
C LYS A 21 1.71 -12.78 -12.29
N LEU A 22 1.59 -12.04 -11.20
CA LEU A 22 2.70 -11.55 -10.37
C LEU A 22 2.41 -11.85 -8.89
N ASN A 23 3.46 -11.87 -8.08
CA ASN A 23 3.30 -12.05 -6.63
C ASN A 23 2.51 -10.88 -6.04
N ARG A 24 1.33 -11.20 -5.50
CA ARG A 24 0.38 -10.23 -4.93
C ARG A 24 1.01 -9.40 -3.81
N ALA A 25 1.86 -10.01 -2.99
CA ALA A 25 2.55 -9.31 -1.89
C ALA A 25 3.53 -8.26 -2.43
N VAL A 26 4.26 -8.58 -3.50
CA VAL A 26 5.22 -7.65 -4.12
C VAL A 26 4.49 -6.44 -4.71
N ILE A 27 3.37 -6.67 -5.40
CA ILE A 27 2.55 -5.58 -5.95
C ILE A 27 1.97 -4.71 -4.85
N ALA A 28 1.44 -5.31 -3.77
CA ALA A 28 0.87 -4.59 -2.65
C ALA A 28 1.93 -3.72 -1.94
N CYS A 29 3.12 -4.28 -1.67
CA CYS A 29 4.24 -3.53 -1.10
C CYS A 29 4.69 -2.41 -2.04
N PHE A 30 4.80 -2.67 -3.35
CA PHE A 30 5.19 -1.64 -4.32
C PHE A 30 4.18 -0.50 -4.40
N GLY A 31 2.88 -0.80 -4.42
CA GLY A 31 1.81 0.20 -4.38
C GLY A 31 1.87 1.08 -3.12
N GLY A 32 2.13 0.47 -1.95
CA GLY A 32 2.34 1.21 -0.70
C GLY A 32 3.57 2.12 -0.74
N VAL A 33 4.69 1.65 -1.28
CA VAL A 33 5.91 2.46 -1.46
C VAL A 33 5.66 3.64 -2.41
N LEU A 34 4.95 3.42 -3.53
CA LEU A 34 4.61 4.51 -4.44
C LEU A 34 3.78 5.60 -3.75
N MET A 35 2.84 5.24 -2.88
CA MET A 35 2.07 6.23 -2.13
C MET A 35 2.95 7.11 -1.22
N LEU A 36 4.05 6.57 -0.69
CA LEU A 36 5.03 7.34 0.09
C LEU A 36 5.91 8.22 -0.80
N VAL A 37 6.45 7.67 -1.89
CA VAL A 37 7.36 8.39 -2.81
C VAL A 37 6.68 9.59 -3.46
N PHE A 38 5.40 9.46 -3.81
CA PHE A 38 4.63 10.57 -4.38
C PHE A 38 4.08 11.55 -3.32
N GLY A 39 4.36 11.32 -2.02
CA GLY A 39 3.90 12.19 -0.94
C GLY A 39 2.38 12.18 -0.71
N VAL A 40 1.69 11.10 -1.11
CA VAL A 40 0.25 10.92 -0.82
C VAL A 40 0.03 10.78 0.68
N TYR A 41 0.95 10.08 1.35
CA TYR A 41 1.01 9.96 2.80
C TYR A 41 2.39 10.38 3.31
N GLU A 42 2.41 11.01 4.49
CA GLU A 42 3.64 11.28 5.21
C GLU A 42 4.21 9.97 5.77
N ILE A 43 5.52 9.77 5.65
CA ILE A 43 6.21 8.55 6.13
C ILE A 43 5.91 8.30 7.62
N ASN A 44 5.99 9.34 8.46
CA ASN A 44 5.70 9.20 9.89
C ASN A 44 4.27 8.70 10.14
N ALA A 45 3.29 9.32 9.50
CA ALA A 45 1.89 8.94 9.64
C ALA A 45 1.60 7.55 9.04
N ALA A 46 2.29 7.15 7.97
CA ALA A 46 2.11 5.84 7.36
C ALA A 46 2.55 4.71 8.32
N PHE A 47 3.74 4.81 8.91
CA PHE A 47 4.26 3.77 9.80
C PHE A 47 3.66 3.78 11.21
N LEU A 48 3.30 4.96 11.73
CA LEU A 48 2.83 5.10 13.12
C LEU A 48 1.31 5.07 13.25
N HIS A 49 0.57 5.50 12.23
CA HIS A 49 -0.90 5.60 12.29
C HIS A 49 -1.64 4.67 11.33
N HIS A 50 -1.04 4.26 10.21
CA HIS A 50 -1.74 3.42 9.23
C HIS A 50 -1.33 1.94 9.29
N ILE A 51 -0.16 1.62 9.85
CA ILE A 51 0.25 0.23 10.10
C ILE A 51 -0.23 -0.18 11.49
N ASP A 52 -1.18 -1.11 11.55
CA ASP A 52 -1.60 -1.73 12.81
C ASP A 52 -0.68 -2.91 13.16
N TRP A 53 0.29 -2.61 14.02
CA TRP A 53 1.24 -3.59 14.53
C TRP A 53 0.58 -4.69 15.35
N HIS A 54 -0.54 -4.42 16.03
CA HIS A 54 -1.24 -5.44 16.80
C HIS A 54 -1.77 -6.53 15.87
N THR A 55 -2.41 -6.13 14.76
CA THR A 55 -2.91 -7.06 13.75
C THR A 55 -1.78 -7.88 13.10
N ILE A 56 -0.65 -7.26 12.74
CA ILE A 56 0.50 -7.99 12.18
C ILE A 56 1.03 -9.03 13.17
N THR A 57 1.16 -8.66 14.45
CA THR A 57 1.64 -9.61 15.47
C THR A 57 0.67 -10.78 15.69
N LEU A 58 -0.64 -10.55 15.62
CA LEU A 58 -1.66 -11.59 15.73
C LEU A 58 -1.62 -12.57 14.56
N LEU A 59 -1.25 -12.12 13.35
CA LEU A 59 -1.17 -12.98 12.16
C LEU A 59 0.14 -13.79 12.10
N LEU A 60 1.19 -13.36 12.80
CA LEU A 60 2.48 -14.06 12.85
C LEU A 60 2.56 -15.06 14.01
N ALA A 61 1.87 -14.78 15.12
CA ALA A 61 1.76 -15.66 16.29
C ALA A 61 1.07 -16.99 15.94
#